data_AF-A0A661DHV8-F1
#
_entry.id   AF-A0A661DHV8-F1
#
_cell.length_a   1.000
_cell.length_b   1.000
_cell.length_c   1.000
_cell.angle_alpha   90.00
_cell.angle_beta   90.00
_cell.angle_gamma   90.00
#
_symmetry.space_group_name_H-M   'P 1'
#
loop_
_entity.id
_entity.type
_entity.pdbx_description
1 polymer ?
#
loop_
_entity_poly.entity_id
_entity_poly.type
_entity_poly.pdbx_seq_one_letter_code
_entity_poly.pdbx_strand_id
1 'polypeptide(L)'
;MLKNPDVILGNPPYSKKTKDKFVILWTLITNLAIDMLNDGGILNFIHPKGWRGGGDTTKKLYRKMAVDNQMWYIEMHDIDDGKRMFNAATDFDLYVMEKTLPNFDGVPTLKVDTQIVDYEKQPHIIPAQDRNYIVSSAFDMVENLLAKPNEEKIHLIHKRSMYGSDKKHVQKEMDNEYKYPLVDTITQEEPKLRFTNDNTKGFFGSPKVIVNYGHGINAFIDETGDYGVTQFSFAILDDKKNFDNIKKAIESDAFKHLATCICGSSMKDINLTVMRDFRKDFWKMFI
;
A
#
# COMPACT_ATOMS: atom_id res chain seq x y z
N MET A 1 -4.08 -13.60 39.92
CA MET A 1 -3.80 -12.79 38.71
C MET A 1 -3.28 -13.73 37.64
N LEU A 2 -3.82 -13.69 36.43
CA LEU A 2 -3.18 -14.36 35.30
C LEU A 2 -1.83 -13.66 35.07
N LYS A 3 -0.74 -14.44 35.08
CA LYS A 3 0.57 -13.91 34.72
C LYS A 3 0.55 -13.58 33.23
N ASN A 4 1.09 -12.42 32.88
CA ASN A 4 1.40 -12.08 31.50
C ASN A 4 2.40 -13.11 30.94
N PRO A 5 2.21 -13.60 29.71
CA PRO A 5 3.10 -14.57 29.09
C PRO A 5 4.41 -13.94 28.61
N ASP A 6 5.48 -14.76 28.61
CA ASP A 6 6.77 -14.41 27.99
C ASP A 6 6.79 -14.73 26.49
N VAL A 7 5.94 -15.65 26.04
CA VAL A 7 5.85 -16.06 24.64
C VAL A 7 4.39 -16.25 24.26
N ILE A 8 3.98 -15.67 23.13
CA ILE A 8 2.69 -15.93 22.49
C ILE A 8 2.94 -16.35 21.04
N LEU A 9 2.45 -17.54 20.68
CA LEU A 9 2.54 -18.11 19.33
C LEU A 9 1.13 -18.36 18.79
N GLY A 10 0.93 -18.28 17.47
CA GLY A 10 -0.35 -18.68 16.90
C GLY A 10 -0.66 -18.22 15.47
N ASN A 11 -1.77 -18.74 14.96
CA ASN A 11 -2.41 -18.31 13.72
C ASN A 11 -3.78 -17.72 14.10
N PRO A 12 -3.88 -16.41 14.39
CA PRO A 12 -5.13 -15.83 14.85
C PRO A 12 -6.22 -15.94 13.76
N PRO A 13 -7.49 -16.15 14.14
CA PRO A 13 -8.59 -16.24 13.18
C PRO A 13 -8.65 -14.99 12.29
N TYR A 14 -8.89 -15.20 11.00
CA TYR A 14 -8.82 -14.15 9.98
C TYR A 14 -9.90 -13.06 10.18
N SER A 15 -11.17 -13.44 10.14
CA SER A 15 -12.29 -12.51 10.28
C SER A 15 -13.54 -13.19 10.82
N LYS A 16 -14.50 -12.39 11.26
CA LYS A 16 -15.84 -12.85 11.63
C LYS A 16 -16.89 -11.92 11.04
N LYS A 17 -17.90 -12.52 10.41
CA LYS A 17 -19.11 -11.80 10.01
C LYS A 17 -20.00 -11.60 11.25
N THR A 18 -20.28 -10.35 11.57
CA THR A 18 -21.35 -9.95 12.51
C THR A 18 -22.57 -9.51 11.71
N LYS A 19 -23.70 -9.18 12.36
CA LYS A 19 -25.00 -8.91 11.68
C LYS A 19 -24.84 -8.06 10.40
N ASP A 20 -24.11 -6.94 10.48
CA ASP A 20 -23.97 -6.00 9.35
C ASP A 20 -22.51 -5.68 8.97
N LYS A 21 -21.52 -6.25 9.66
CA LYS A 21 -20.10 -5.88 9.48
C LYS A 21 -19.16 -7.08 9.51
N PHE A 22 -18.15 -7.05 8.64
CA PHE A 22 -16.98 -7.91 8.74
C PHE A 22 -15.98 -7.29 9.72
N VAL A 23 -15.53 -8.08 10.69
CA VAL A 23 -14.51 -7.69 11.66
C VAL A 23 -13.24 -8.47 11.35
N ILE A 24 -12.13 -7.76 11.12
CA ILE A 24 -10.81 -8.36 10.88
C ILE A 24 -10.21 -8.76 12.23
N LEU A 25 -10.42 -10.00 12.64
CA LEU A 25 -10.09 -10.48 13.99
C LEU A 25 -8.58 -10.53 14.24
N TRP A 26 -7.77 -10.90 13.24
CA TRP A 26 -6.34 -11.03 13.42
C TRP A 26 -5.70 -9.73 13.90
N THR A 27 -6.13 -8.56 13.39
CA THR A 27 -5.61 -7.26 13.85
C THR A 27 -5.90 -6.99 15.33
N LEU A 28 -7.08 -7.38 15.82
CA LEU A 28 -7.49 -7.18 17.20
C LEU A 28 -6.71 -8.11 18.14
N ILE A 29 -6.55 -9.37 17.73
CA ILE A 29 -5.83 -10.39 18.50
C ILE A 29 -4.34 -10.08 18.54
N THR A 30 -3.73 -9.62 17.44
CA THR A 30 -2.34 -9.14 17.44
C THR A 30 -2.16 -8.00 18.43
N ASN A 31 -3.03 -6.98 18.41
CA ASN A 31 -2.93 -5.88 19.39
C ASN A 31 -3.02 -6.37 20.84
N LEU A 32 -4.00 -7.23 21.14
CA LEU A 32 -4.19 -7.81 22.47
C LEU A 32 -2.97 -8.63 22.91
N ALA A 33 -2.42 -9.46 22.01
CA ALA A 33 -1.25 -10.28 22.30
C ALA A 33 -0.03 -9.42 22.68
N ILE A 34 0.22 -8.34 21.93
CA ILE A 34 1.31 -7.39 22.24
C ILE A 34 1.10 -6.75 23.62
N ASP A 35 -0.13 -6.37 23.94
CA ASP A 35 -0.43 -5.73 25.24
C ASP A 35 -0.29 -6.71 26.41
N MET A 36 -0.62 -7.99 26.19
CA MET A 36 -0.51 -9.05 27.18
C MET A 36 0.92 -9.53 27.43
N LEU A 37 1.83 -9.44 26.46
CA LEU A 37 3.22 -9.89 26.63
C LEU A 37 3.93 -9.15 27.76
N ASN A 38 4.79 -9.86 28.48
CA ASN A 38 5.80 -9.24 29.32
C ASN A 38 6.76 -8.41 28.46
N ASP A 39 7.36 -7.38 29.06
CA ASP A 39 8.46 -6.65 28.43
C ASP A 39 9.63 -7.64 28.20
N GLY A 40 10.22 -7.63 27.01
CA GLY A 40 11.17 -8.66 26.54
C GLY A 40 10.49 -9.95 26.03
N GLY A 41 9.17 -10.03 26.09
CA GLY A 41 8.40 -11.18 25.62
C GLY A 41 8.30 -11.27 24.10
N ILE A 42 8.13 -12.49 23.57
CA ILE A 42 8.14 -12.80 22.15
C ILE A 42 6.72 -13.04 21.61
N LEU A 43 6.39 -12.38 20.51
CA LEU A 43 5.24 -12.68 19.67
C LEU A 43 5.70 -13.34 18.37
N ASN A 44 5.11 -14.49 18.03
CA ASN A 44 5.22 -15.04 16.69
C ASN A 44 3.84 -15.43 16.19
N PHE A 45 3.34 -14.68 15.21
CA PHE A 45 2.08 -14.99 14.56
C PHE A 45 2.24 -15.23 13.07
N ILE A 46 1.26 -15.95 12.54
CA ILE A 46 1.03 -16.12 11.12
C ILE A 46 -0.28 -15.42 10.76
N HIS A 47 -0.22 -14.34 9.98
CA HIS A 47 -1.42 -13.62 9.54
C HIS A 47 -1.19 -12.83 8.24
N PRO A 48 -2.23 -12.34 7.57
CA PRO A 48 -2.11 -11.65 6.28
C PRO A 48 -1.19 -10.44 6.30
N LYS A 49 -0.62 -10.08 5.14
CA LYS A 49 0.40 -9.02 4.99
C LYS A 49 -0.04 -7.60 5.33
N GLY A 50 -1.35 -7.38 5.52
CA GLY A 50 -1.93 -6.03 5.61
C GLY A 50 -1.32 -5.16 6.70
N TRP A 51 -0.62 -5.73 7.69
CA TRP A 51 0.04 -4.99 8.76
C TRP A 51 1.33 -4.26 8.34
N ARG A 52 1.93 -4.55 7.17
CA ARG A 52 3.24 -4.01 6.73
C ARG A 52 3.27 -2.50 6.40
N GLY A 53 2.32 -1.71 6.92
CA GLY A 53 2.27 -0.26 6.75
C GLY A 53 1.72 0.19 5.40
N GLY A 54 2.11 1.41 4.99
CA GLY A 54 1.76 1.95 3.66
C GLY A 54 0.29 2.34 3.47
N GLY A 55 -0.50 2.48 4.54
CA GLY A 55 -1.88 2.95 4.49
C GLY A 55 -2.38 3.41 5.86
N ASP A 56 -3.44 4.23 5.89
CA ASP A 56 -3.92 4.88 7.12
C ASP A 56 -4.41 3.90 8.19
N THR A 57 -5.04 2.80 7.78
CA THR A 57 -5.63 1.80 8.68
C THR A 57 -4.60 0.86 9.30
N THR A 58 -3.48 0.64 8.62
CA THR A 58 -2.48 -0.38 8.96
C THR A 58 -1.20 0.23 9.51
N LYS A 59 -0.98 1.54 9.30
CA LYS A 59 0.15 2.31 9.85
C LYS A 59 0.29 2.18 11.36
N LYS A 60 -0.81 2.13 12.11
CA LYS A 60 -0.78 1.98 13.57
C LYS A 60 -0.25 0.62 13.99
N LEU A 61 -0.66 -0.45 13.31
CA LEU A 61 -0.20 -1.80 13.63
C LEU A 61 1.26 -1.99 13.22
N TYR A 62 1.64 -1.49 12.04
CA TYR A 62 3.05 -1.43 11.62
C TYR A 62 3.93 -0.72 12.64
N ARG A 63 3.53 0.50 13.04
CA ARG A 63 4.22 1.28 14.07
C ARG A 63 4.37 0.46 15.35
N LYS A 64 3.28 -0.11 15.86
CA LYS A 64 3.29 -0.91 17.09
C LYS A 64 4.24 -2.12 16.97
N MET A 65 4.26 -2.80 15.83
CA MET A 65 5.03 -4.03 15.66
C MET A 65 6.51 -3.80 15.33
N ALA A 66 6.82 -2.88 14.42
CA ALA A 66 8.17 -2.72 13.85
C ALA A 66 8.90 -1.46 14.34
N VAL A 67 8.17 -0.43 14.80
CA VAL A 67 8.77 0.85 15.20
C VAL A 67 8.78 1.03 16.71
N ASP A 68 7.72 0.64 17.40
CA ASP A 68 7.62 0.73 18.86
C ASP A 68 8.23 -0.52 19.51
N ASN A 69 8.06 -1.69 18.89
CA ASN A 69 8.68 -2.95 19.33
C ASN A 69 9.82 -3.44 18.40
N GLN A 70 10.59 -4.45 18.80
CA GLN A 70 11.70 -4.98 18.02
C GLN A 70 11.17 -6.06 17.08
N MET A 71 11.26 -5.82 15.77
CA MET A 71 10.96 -6.83 14.77
C MET A 71 12.25 -7.56 14.39
N TRP A 72 12.36 -8.84 14.75
CA TRP A 72 13.56 -9.64 14.48
C TRP A 72 13.52 -10.27 13.10
N TYR A 73 12.38 -10.83 12.72
CA TYR A 73 12.25 -11.68 11.54
C TYR A 73 10.89 -11.54 10.87
N ILE A 74 10.86 -11.57 9.54
CA ILE A 74 9.64 -11.70 8.72
C ILE A 74 9.91 -12.69 7.59
N GLU A 75 9.06 -13.70 7.43
CA GLU A 75 9.02 -14.57 6.27
C GLU A 75 7.72 -14.35 5.51
N MET A 76 7.86 -13.97 4.25
CA MET A 76 6.77 -13.54 3.41
C MET A 76 6.32 -14.67 2.48
N HIS A 77 5.02 -14.92 2.48
CA HIS A 77 4.40 -15.94 1.63
C HIS A 77 3.32 -15.32 0.75
N ASP A 78 3.37 -15.65 -0.53
CA ASP A 78 2.43 -15.14 -1.52
C ASP A 78 1.08 -15.90 -1.47
N ILE A 79 0.21 -15.61 -2.44
CA ILE A 79 -1.12 -16.24 -2.53
C ILE A 79 -1.02 -17.73 -2.87
N ASP A 80 -0.01 -18.16 -3.61
CA ASP A 80 0.17 -19.57 -3.99
C ASP A 80 0.61 -20.39 -2.77
N ASP A 81 1.51 -19.84 -1.96
CA ASP A 81 1.85 -20.37 -0.65
C ASP A 81 0.62 -20.43 0.28
N GLY A 82 -0.20 -19.37 0.33
CA GLY A 82 -1.45 -19.35 1.10
C GLY A 82 -2.44 -20.42 0.68
N LYS A 83 -2.57 -20.65 -0.63
CA LYS A 83 -3.42 -21.70 -1.19
C LYS A 83 -2.88 -23.09 -0.85
N ARG A 84 -1.57 -23.28 -0.92
CA ARG A 84 -0.91 -24.54 -0.59
C ARG A 84 -1.00 -24.88 0.91
N MET A 85 -0.77 -23.89 1.78
CA MET A 85 -0.68 -24.10 3.23
C MET A 85 -2.04 -24.08 3.93
N PHE A 86 -2.94 -23.18 3.51
CA PHE A 86 -4.22 -22.93 4.20
C PHE A 86 -5.45 -23.16 3.32
N ASN A 87 -5.28 -23.56 2.06
CA ASN A 87 -6.36 -23.61 1.07
C ASN A 87 -7.12 -22.28 0.95
N ALA A 88 -6.39 -21.15 1.09
CA ALA A 88 -6.94 -19.81 1.08
C ALA A 88 -6.28 -18.95 0.00
N ALA A 89 -7.07 -18.17 -0.74
CA ALA A 89 -6.56 -17.20 -1.72
C ALA A 89 -6.07 -15.92 -1.02
N THR A 90 -5.11 -16.03 -0.12
CA THR A 90 -4.58 -14.90 0.66
C THR A 90 -3.12 -15.15 0.99
N ASP A 91 -2.30 -14.13 0.80
CA ASP A 91 -0.93 -14.09 1.28
C ASP A 91 -0.85 -14.00 2.81
N PHE A 92 0.31 -14.34 3.36
CA PHE A 92 0.53 -14.30 4.80
C PHE A 92 2.00 -14.07 5.15
N ASP A 93 2.21 -13.64 6.38
CA ASP A 93 3.52 -13.41 6.95
C ASP A 93 3.63 -14.27 8.20
N LEU A 94 4.79 -14.89 8.37
CA LEU A 94 5.26 -15.36 9.66
C LEU A 94 6.27 -14.33 10.16
N TYR A 95 6.21 -13.94 11.43
CA TYR A 95 7.17 -12.99 11.97
C TYR A 95 7.55 -13.31 13.41
N VAL A 96 8.68 -12.75 13.86
CA VAL A 96 9.11 -12.78 15.25
C VAL A 96 9.31 -11.34 15.71
N MET A 97 8.54 -10.95 16.72
CA MET A 97 8.61 -9.63 17.35
C MET A 97 8.89 -9.80 18.84
N GLU A 98 9.75 -8.96 19.39
CA GLU A 98 9.99 -8.86 20.83
C GLU A 98 9.45 -7.53 21.36
N LYS A 99 8.65 -7.61 22.43
CA LYS A 99 8.12 -6.44 23.09
C LYS A 99 9.27 -5.67 23.72
N THR A 100 9.57 -4.48 23.20
CA THR A 100 10.73 -3.73 23.65
C THR A 100 10.51 -3.20 25.06
N LEU A 101 11.55 -3.26 25.89
CA LEU A 101 11.53 -2.60 27.21
C LEU A 101 11.25 -1.10 27.02
N PRO A 102 10.45 -0.46 27.90
CA PRO A 102 10.27 0.98 27.87
C PRO A 102 11.62 1.70 27.97
N ASN A 103 11.75 2.85 27.29
CA ASN A 103 12.96 3.68 27.34
C ASN A 103 13.40 3.88 28.80
N PHE A 104 14.62 3.44 29.12
CA PHE A 104 15.19 3.63 30.44
C PHE A 104 15.87 5.00 30.48
N ASP A 105 15.44 5.87 31.38
CA ASP A 105 16.02 7.22 31.60
C ASP A 105 16.18 8.07 30.33
N GLY A 106 15.26 7.93 29.38
CA GLY A 106 15.28 8.68 28.12
C GLY A 106 16.28 8.16 27.08
N VAL A 107 16.97 7.05 27.35
CA VAL A 107 17.80 6.35 26.37
C VAL A 107 16.89 5.43 25.54
N PRO A 108 16.82 5.62 24.20
CA PRO A 108 16.08 4.72 23.34
C PRO A 108 16.69 3.32 23.39
N THR A 109 15.85 2.29 23.52
CA THR A 109 16.31 0.91 23.33
C THR A 109 16.88 0.76 21.92
N LEU A 110 18.15 0.37 21.81
CA LEU A 110 18.80 0.13 20.52
C LEU A 110 18.06 -1.01 19.81
N LYS A 111 17.67 -0.75 18.56
CA LYS A 111 17.05 -1.76 17.70
C LYS A 111 18.05 -2.27 16.69
N VAL A 112 17.92 -3.55 16.37
CA VAL A 112 18.63 -4.14 15.25
C VAL A 112 17.73 -4.17 14.04
N ASP A 113 18.35 -4.21 12.86
CA ASP A 113 17.65 -4.36 11.61
C ASP A 113 16.98 -5.73 11.50
N THR A 114 15.80 -5.74 10.90
CA THR A 114 14.96 -6.92 10.73
C THR A 114 15.50 -7.81 9.62
N GLN A 115 15.58 -9.11 9.88
CA GLN A 115 15.82 -10.11 8.85
C GLN A 115 14.52 -10.41 8.10
N ILE A 116 14.55 -10.36 6.77
CA ILE A 116 13.36 -10.57 5.94
C ILE A 116 13.66 -11.62 4.88
N VAL A 117 12.75 -12.56 4.67
CA VAL A 117 12.70 -13.41 3.48
C VAL A 117 11.47 -12.98 2.67
N ASP A 118 11.70 -12.45 1.47
CA ASP A 118 10.66 -11.85 0.64
C ASP A 118 9.85 -12.89 -0.17
N TYR A 119 8.92 -12.44 -1.01
CA TYR A 119 8.13 -13.34 -1.86
C TYR A 119 8.96 -14.13 -2.88
N GLU A 120 10.11 -13.61 -3.30
CA GLU A 120 11.05 -14.26 -4.21
C GLU A 120 12.07 -15.13 -3.45
N LYS A 121 11.82 -15.34 -2.16
CA LYS A 121 12.64 -16.13 -1.23
C LYS A 121 14.06 -15.59 -1.10
N GLN A 122 14.23 -14.28 -1.32
CA GLN A 122 15.50 -13.59 -1.14
C GLN A 122 15.62 -13.08 0.30
N PRO A 123 16.78 -13.29 0.95
CA PRO A 123 17.04 -12.75 2.29
C PRO A 123 17.49 -11.28 2.22
N HIS A 124 17.01 -10.48 3.16
CA HIS A 124 17.32 -9.05 3.31
C HIS A 124 17.53 -8.69 4.78
N ILE A 125 18.32 -7.64 5.02
CA ILE A 125 18.45 -6.99 6.34
C ILE A 125 17.94 -5.57 6.18
N ILE A 126 16.85 -5.24 6.87
CA ILE A 126 16.09 -4.00 6.63
C ILE A 126 15.87 -3.26 7.95
N PRO A 127 16.17 -1.95 8.04
CA PRO A 127 15.87 -1.12 9.21
C PRO A 127 14.35 -0.82 9.25
N ALA A 128 13.54 -1.80 9.62
CA ALA A 128 12.07 -1.67 9.63
C ALA A 128 11.58 -0.58 10.59
N GLN A 129 12.33 -0.32 11.66
CA GLN A 129 12.05 0.74 12.63
C GLN A 129 12.11 2.15 12.03
N ASP A 130 12.89 2.34 10.97
CA ASP A 130 13.12 3.64 10.33
C ASP A 130 12.28 3.85 9.07
N ARG A 131 11.39 2.90 8.77
CA ARG A 131 10.53 2.90 7.58
C ARG A 131 9.08 3.21 7.94
N ASN A 132 8.27 3.47 6.91
CA ASN A 132 6.82 3.62 7.03
C ASN A 132 6.05 2.38 6.52
N TYR A 133 6.76 1.48 5.85
CA TYR A 133 6.23 0.30 5.20
C TYR A 133 7.33 -0.70 4.89
N ILE A 134 6.93 -1.93 4.61
CA ILE A 134 7.78 -2.99 4.07
C ILE A 134 7.11 -3.52 2.80
N VAL A 135 7.86 -3.54 1.70
CA VAL A 135 7.41 -4.08 0.41
C VAL A 135 7.50 -5.61 0.40
N SER A 136 6.91 -6.24 -0.60
CA SER A 136 6.79 -7.70 -0.65
C SER A 136 7.95 -8.41 -1.35
N SER A 137 8.65 -7.69 -2.24
CA SER A 137 9.93 -8.07 -2.87
C SER A 137 10.52 -6.82 -3.55
N ALA A 138 11.56 -6.98 -4.37
CA ALA A 138 12.20 -5.92 -5.16
C ALA A 138 12.72 -4.73 -4.31
N PHE A 139 13.27 -5.03 -3.12
CA PHE A 139 13.77 -4.02 -2.19
C PHE A 139 14.75 -3.04 -2.85
N ASP A 140 15.78 -3.52 -3.53
CA ASP A 140 16.77 -2.67 -4.21
C ASP A 140 16.16 -1.76 -5.27
N MET A 141 15.17 -2.27 -6.01
CA MET A 141 14.46 -1.47 -7.01
C MET A 141 13.68 -0.34 -6.36
N VAL A 142 12.98 -0.65 -5.25
CA VAL A 142 12.23 0.34 -4.48
C VAL A 142 13.17 1.39 -3.90
N GLU A 143 14.28 0.99 -3.25
CA GLU A 143 15.26 1.93 -2.68
C GLU A 143 15.81 2.91 -3.73
N ASN A 144 16.09 2.42 -4.94
CA ASN A 144 16.56 3.26 -6.03
C ASN A 144 15.51 4.26 -6.54
N LEU A 145 14.22 3.97 -6.32
CA LEU A 145 13.12 4.84 -6.70
C LEU A 145 12.79 5.88 -5.63
N LEU A 146 13.11 5.63 -4.36
CA LEU A 146 12.81 6.57 -3.27
C LEU A 146 13.55 7.90 -3.45
N ALA A 147 12.83 9.00 -3.27
CA ALA A 147 13.40 10.34 -3.28
C ALA A 147 14.32 10.54 -2.06
N LYS A 148 15.54 10.98 -2.31
CA LYS A 148 16.47 11.43 -1.26
C LYS A 148 15.99 12.76 -0.65
N PRO A 149 16.52 13.19 0.52
CA PRO A 149 16.06 14.41 1.21
C PRO A 149 16.03 15.69 0.36
N ASN A 150 16.87 15.78 -0.68
CA ASN A 150 16.98 16.95 -1.57
C ASN A 150 16.36 16.71 -2.96
N GLU A 151 15.64 15.61 -3.17
CA GLU A 151 15.00 15.29 -4.43
C GLU A 151 13.49 15.57 -4.36
N GLU A 152 12.93 16.06 -5.45
CA GLU A 152 11.48 16.20 -5.56
C GLU A 152 10.83 14.82 -5.64
N LYS A 153 9.73 14.64 -4.88
CA LYS A 153 8.87 13.47 -4.99
C LYS A 153 7.90 13.61 -6.17
N ILE A 154 7.40 12.48 -6.65
CA ILE A 154 6.30 12.44 -7.62
C ILE A 154 5.09 13.23 -7.11
N HIS A 155 4.49 14.06 -7.98
CA HIS A 155 3.25 14.75 -7.67
C HIS A 155 2.05 13.86 -7.99
N LEU A 156 1.73 12.95 -7.06
CA LEU A 156 0.62 12.01 -7.19
C LEU A 156 -0.67 12.55 -6.57
N ILE A 157 -1.79 12.35 -7.25
CA ILE A 157 -3.11 12.81 -6.83
C ILE A 157 -4.10 11.64 -6.78
N HIS A 158 -4.70 11.43 -5.62
CA HIS A 158 -5.80 10.47 -5.43
C HIS A 158 -6.68 10.93 -4.27
N LYS A 159 -7.97 11.16 -4.52
CA LYS A 159 -8.94 11.61 -3.51
C LYS A 159 -10.34 11.04 -3.77
N ARG A 160 -10.63 9.85 -3.22
CA ARG A 160 -11.98 9.22 -3.25
C ARG A 160 -13.08 10.17 -2.76
N SER A 161 -12.79 11.03 -1.79
CA SER A 161 -13.74 11.97 -1.22
C SER A 161 -14.18 13.07 -2.20
N MET A 162 -13.61 13.19 -3.39
CA MET A 162 -14.11 14.06 -4.45
C MET A 162 -15.18 13.35 -5.27
N TYR A 163 -14.80 12.24 -5.93
CA TYR A 163 -15.64 11.56 -6.93
C TYR A 163 -15.72 10.03 -6.73
N GLY A 164 -16.02 9.59 -5.51
CA GLY A 164 -16.41 8.20 -5.25
C GLY A 164 -17.60 7.76 -6.11
N SER A 165 -17.51 6.59 -6.74
CA SER A 165 -18.55 6.06 -7.63
C SER A 165 -19.91 5.77 -6.97
N ASP A 166 -19.95 5.77 -5.63
CA ASP A 166 -21.13 5.64 -4.76
C ASP A 166 -21.79 6.99 -4.45
N LYS A 167 -21.21 8.11 -4.89
CA LYS A 167 -21.72 9.44 -4.60
C LYS A 167 -22.84 9.85 -5.55
N LYS A 168 -23.84 10.54 -5.00
CA LYS A 168 -25.02 11.00 -5.76
C LYS A 168 -24.68 11.90 -6.95
N HIS A 169 -23.59 12.67 -6.86
CA HIS A 169 -23.17 13.58 -7.93
C HIS A 169 -22.24 12.93 -8.98
N VAL A 170 -22.09 11.60 -8.95
CA VAL A 170 -21.31 10.83 -9.91
C VAL A 170 -22.22 9.80 -10.57
N GLN A 171 -22.47 9.98 -11.86
CA GLN A 171 -23.35 9.15 -12.68
C GLN A 171 -22.57 8.28 -13.65
N LYS A 172 -23.18 7.18 -14.10
CA LYS A 172 -22.62 6.31 -15.13
C LYS A 172 -22.84 6.85 -16.54
N GLU A 173 -24.02 7.38 -16.77
CA GLU A 173 -24.44 7.93 -18.06
C GLU A 173 -24.27 9.45 -18.07
N MET A 174 -23.97 9.99 -19.24
CA MET A 174 -23.85 11.43 -19.49
C MET A 174 -25.22 12.02 -19.81
N ASP A 175 -25.48 13.22 -19.29
CA ASP A 175 -26.62 14.05 -19.71
C ASP A 175 -26.26 15.54 -19.67
N ASN A 176 -27.26 16.42 -19.79
CA ASN A 176 -27.04 17.87 -19.80
C ASN A 176 -26.55 18.43 -18.44
N GLU A 177 -26.85 17.75 -17.33
CA GLU A 177 -26.43 18.11 -15.98
C GLU A 177 -25.09 17.45 -15.63
N TYR A 178 -25.00 16.13 -15.80
CA TYR A 178 -23.82 15.31 -15.52
C TYR A 178 -23.00 15.12 -16.80
N LYS A 179 -22.16 16.11 -17.10
CA LYS A 179 -21.42 16.20 -18.36
C LYS A 179 -19.90 16.22 -18.23
N TYR A 180 -19.36 16.39 -17.02
CA TYR A 180 -17.92 16.46 -16.83
C TYR A 180 -17.34 15.06 -16.65
N PRO A 181 -16.40 14.63 -17.52
CA PRO A 181 -15.94 13.26 -17.53
C PRO A 181 -14.96 12.99 -16.39
N LEU A 182 -15.09 11.81 -15.81
CA LEU A 182 -14.24 11.27 -14.76
C LEU A 182 -13.70 9.93 -15.26
N VAL A 183 -12.38 9.78 -15.31
CA VAL A 183 -11.76 8.48 -15.59
C VAL A 183 -12.02 7.55 -14.40
N ASP A 184 -12.78 6.49 -14.65
CA ASP A 184 -13.09 5.44 -13.67
C ASP A 184 -11.99 4.39 -13.69
N THR A 185 -11.85 3.67 -14.81
CA THR A 185 -10.81 2.64 -15.01
C THR A 185 -10.23 2.70 -16.42
N ILE A 186 -9.01 2.20 -16.59
CA ILE A 186 -8.30 2.15 -17.87
C ILE A 186 -8.01 0.68 -18.20
N THR A 187 -8.94 0.01 -18.90
CA THR A 187 -8.80 -1.41 -19.25
C THR A 187 -8.37 -1.64 -20.70
N GLN A 188 -8.47 -0.63 -21.55
CA GLN A 188 -8.15 -0.62 -22.98
C GLN A 188 -7.55 0.75 -23.33
N GLU A 189 -7.31 1.02 -24.62
CA GLU A 189 -6.81 2.33 -25.09
C GLU A 189 -7.71 3.49 -24.62
N GLU A 190 -9.02 3.29 -24.66
CA GLU A 190 -10.00 4.28 -24.19
C GLU A 190 -10.40 4.04 -22.71
N PRO A 191 -10.38 5.08 -21.86
CA PRO A 191 -10.80 4.96 -20.48
C PRO A 191 -12.31 4.76 -20.35
N LYS A 192 -12.73 3.97 -19.35
CA LYS A 192 -14.12 3.93 -18.93
C LYS A 192 -14.44 5.18 -18.11
N LEU A 193 -15.51 5.85 -18.48
CA LEU A 193 -15.89 7.12 -17.89
C LEU A 193 -17.07 7.01 -16.94
N ARG A 194 -17.11 7.96 -16.02
CA ARG A 194 -18.29 8.40 -15.29
C ARG A 194 -18.44 9.90 -15.47
N PHE A 195 -19.57 10.44 -15.04
CA PHE A 195 -19.88 11.85 -15.25
C PHE A 195 -20.28 12.52 -13.95
N THR A 196 -19.88 13.77 -13.80
CA THR A 196 -20.28 14.63 -12.69
C THR A 196 -20.84 15.95 -13.21
N ASN A 197 -21.62 16.63 -12.38
CA ASN A 197 -22.10 17.98 -12.62
C ASN A 197 -21.21 19.04 -11.94
N ASP A 198 -20.14 18.63 -11.25
CA ASP A 198 -19.21 19.50 -10.54
C ASP A 198 -17.77 19.28 -11.06
N ASN A 199 -17.22 20.23 -11.81
CA ASN A 199 -15.81 20.22 -12.25
C ASN A 199 -14.87 21.07 -11.39
N THR A 200 -15.32 21.55 -10.22
CA THR A 200 -14.50 22.39 -9.34
C THR A 200 -13.52 21.58 -8.49
N LYS A 201 -13.57 20.25 -8.55
CA LYS A 201 -12.73 19.30 -7.79
C LYS A 201 -12.04 18.30 -8.72
N GLY A 202 -11.30 17.35 -8.14
CA GLY A 202 -10.62 16.25 -8.87
C GLY A 202 -9.76 16.69 -10.05
N PHE A 203 -9.23 17.92 -9.99
CA PHE A 203 -8.13 18.42 -10.79
C PHE A 203 -8.44 18.65 -12.27
N PHE A 204 -9.68 18.96 -12.62
CA PHE A 204 -9.98 19.53 -13.94
C PHE A 204 -9.13 20.79 -14.22
N GLY A 205 -8.86 21.05 -15.50
CA GLY A 205 -8.07 22.18 -16.01
C GLY A 205 -6.56 22.06 -15.85
N SER A 206 -6.04 20.91 -15.40
CA SER A 206 -4.60 20.66 -15.26
C SER A 206 -4.17 19.46 -16.12
N PRO A 207 -3.24 19.62 -17.06
CA PRO A 207 -2.68 18.49 -17.81
C PRO A 207 -2.05 17.44 -16.87
N LYS A 208 -2.27 16.15 -17.14
CA LYS A 208 -1.86 15.05 -16.24
C LYS A 208 -1.72 13.71 -16.96
N VAL A 209 -1.04 12.76 -16.33
CA VAL A 209 -1.13 11.33 -16.69
C VAL A 209 -2.04 10.63 -15.69
N ILE A 210 -3.12 10.03 -16.16
CA ILE A 210 -4.08 9.28 -15.34
C ILE A 210 -3.71 7.80 -15.39
N VAL A 211 -3.68 7.13 -14.25
CA VAL A 211 -3.28 5.74 -14.11
C VAL A 211 -4.36 4.95 -13.39
N ASN A 212 -4.65 3.75 -13.88
CA ASN A 212 -5.58 2.82 -13.23
C ASN A 212 -5.01 2.36 -11.88
N TYR A 213 -5.84 2.38 -10.84
CA TYR A 213 -5.42 2.02 -9.48
C TYR A 213 -5.39 0.50 -9.23
N GLY A 214 -6.30 -0.23 -9.89
CA GLY A 214 -6.51 -1.66 -9.68
C GLY A 214 -5.64 -2.57 -10.56
N HIS A 215 -6.06 -3.84 -10.66
CA HIS A 215 -5.36 -4.84 -11.47
C HIS A 215 -5.29 -4.44 -12.95
N GLY A 216 -4.09 -4.52 -13.53
CA GLY A 216 -3.81 -4.02 -14.88
C GLY A 216 -3.51 -2.52 -14.86
N ILE A 217 -2.22 -2.20 -14.72
CA ILE A 217 -1.74 -0.82 -14.69
C ILE A 217 -1.58 -0.33 -16.13
N ASN A 218 -2.46 0.59 -16.50
CA ASN A 218 -2.47 1.30 -17.77
C ASN A 218 -2.57 2.80 -17.50
N ALA A 219 -2.08 3.59 -18.45
CA ALA A 219 -2.05 5.04 -18.34
C ALA A 219 -2.71 5.74 -19.53
N PHE A 220 -3.40 6.84 -19.24
CA PHE A 220 -4.07 7.72 -20.19
C PHE A 220 -3.52 9.13 -20.02
N ILE A 221 -3.16 9.79 -21.12
CA ILE A 221 -2.63 11.16 -21.10
C ILE A 221 -3.78 12.13 -21.30
N ASP A 222 -4.00 13.00 -20.30
CA ASP A 222 -4.94 14.11 -20.36
C ASP A 222 -4.14 15.41 -20.59
N GLU A 223 -3.95 15.78 -21.85
CA GLU A 223 -3.09 16.91 -22.24
C GLU A 223 -3.71 18.28 -21.94
N THR A 224 -5.04 18.35 -21.83
CA THR A 224 -5.83 19.57 -21.67
C THR A 224 -6.32 19.76 -20.23
N GLY A 225 -6.40 18.67 -19.46
CA GLY A 225 -6.97 18.68 -18.12
C GLY A 225 -8.49 18.48 -18.13
N ASP A 226 -9.05 17.90 -19.19
CA ASP A 226 -10.51 17.79 -19.37
C ASP A 226 -11.15 16.74 -18.45
N TYR A 227 -10.33 15.90 -17.80
CA TYR A 227 -10.79 14.78 -17.01
C TYR A 227 -10.50 14.95 -15.52
N GLY A 228 -11.49 14.58 -14.71
CA GLY A 228 -11.27 14.23 -13.31
C GLY A 228 -10.99 12.74 -13.14
N VAL A 229 -10.79 12.29 -11.90
CA VAL A 229 -10.55 10.87 -11.57
C VAL A 229 -11.48 10.39 -10.46
N THR A 230 -11.97 9.14 -10.56
CA THR A 230 -12.71 8.48 -9.48
C THR A 230 -11.74 7.81 -8.48
N GLN A 231 -12.24 7.01 -7.55
CA GLN A 231 -11.38 6.26 -6.62
C GLN A 231 -10.57 5.14 -7.28
N PHE A 232 -10.95 4.72 -8.48
CA PHE A 232 -10.33 3.60 -9.19
C PHE A 232 -9.21 4.03 -10.14
N SER A 233 -8.89 5.33 -10.18
CA SER A 233 -7.76 5.88 -10.90
C SER A 233 -7.07 6.96 -10.07
N PHE A 234 -5.81 7.26 -10.38
CA PHE A 234 -5.06 8.37 -9.80
C PHE A 234 -4.37 9.17 -10.90
N ALA A 235 -3.89 10.37 -10.58
CA ALA A 235 -3.20 11.23 -11.55
C ALA A 235 -1.77 11.54 -11.10
N ILE A 236 -0.88 11.71 -12.07
CA ILE A 236 0.49 12.18 -11.91
C ILE A 236 0.59 13.53 -12.64
N LEU A 237 1.00 14.58 -11.93
CA LEU A 237 1.31 15.89 -12.52
C LEU A 237 2.80 16.02 -12.77
N ASP A 238 3.15 16.45 -13.97
CA ASP A 238 4.53 16.72 -14.39
C ASP A 238 4.54 17.72 -15.56
N ASP A 239 5.72 18.05 -16.08
CA ASP A 239 5.86 18.75 -17.35
C ASP A 239 5.30 17.89 -18.48
N LYS A 240 4.51 18.49 -19.39
CA LYS A 240 3.89 17.77 -20.53
C LYS A 240 4.90 16.96 -21.36
N LYS A 241 6.14 17.46 -21.52
CA LYS A 241 7.22 16.76 -22.24
C LYS A 241 7.57 15.38 -21.65
N ASN A 242 7.21 15.13 -20.38
CA ASN A 242 7.49 13.88 -19.69
C ASN A 242 6.31 12.89 -19.77
N PHE A 243 5.13 13.30 -20.26
CA PHE A 243 3.91 12.48 -20.19
C PHE A 243 4.05 11.16 -20.95
N ASP A 244 4.61 11.18 -22.15
CA ASP A 244 4.87 9.95 -22.92
C ASP A 244 5.84 9.02 -22.21
N ASN A 245 6.87 9.58 -21.59
CA ASN A 245 7.87 8.79 -20.84
C ASN A 245 7.25 8.17 -19.58
N ILE A 246 6.42 8.93 -18.86
CA ILE A 246 5.68 8.43 -17.70
C ILE A 246 4.73 7.31 -18.15
N LYS A 247 3.96 7.52 -19.23
CA LYS A 247 3.04 6.49 -19.76
C LYS A 247 3.80 5.21 -20.12
N LYS A 248 4.90 5.33 -20.89
CA LYS A 248 5.78 4.20 -21.26
C LYS A 248 6.33 3.47 -20.04
N ALA A 249 6.82 4.21 -19.05
CA ALA A 249 7.34 3.63 -17.82
C ALA A 249 6.26 2.84 -17.07
N ILE A 250 5.10 3.47 -16.81
CA ILE A 250 3.96 2.86 -16.10
C ILE A 250 3.46 1.59 -16.79
N GLU A 251 3.50 1.56 -18.12
CA GLU A 251 3.02 0.43 -18.92
C GLU A 251 4.08 -0.64 -19.20
N SER A 252 5.34 -0.39 -18.82
CA SER A 252 6.42 -1.37 -18.94
C SER A 252 6.19 -2.59 -18.06
N ASP A 253 6.70 -3.75 -18.49
CA ASP A 253 6.62 -4.98 -17.70
C ASP A 253 7.37 -4.85 -16.36
N ALA A 254 8.49 -4.11 -16.35
CA ALA A 254 9.25 -3.82 -15.15
C ALA A 254 8.45 -3.02 -14.11
N PHE A 255 7.69 -2.00 -14.53
CA PHE A 255 6.83 -1.25 -13.61
C PHE A 255 5.63 -2.06 -13.16
N LYS A 256 5.01 -2.83 -14.06
CA LYS A 256 3.91 -3.73 -13.72
C LYS A 256 4.34 -4.79 -12.69
N HIS A 257 5.55 -5.31 -12.82
CA HIS A 257 6.15 -6.18 -11.80
C HIS A 257 6.38 -5.44 -10.48
N LEU A 258 7.05 -4.28 -10.48
CA LEU A 258 7.24 -3.48 -9.27
C LEU A 258 5.91 -3.21 -8.53
N ALA A 259 4.85 -2.91 -9.27
CA ALA A 259 3.54 -2.65 -8.70
C ALA A 259 2.97 -3.83 -7.91
N THR A 260 3.24 -5.07 -8.32
CA THR A 260 2.85 -6.26 -7.55
C THR A 260 3.70 -6.40 -6.28
N CYS A 261 4.98 -6.04 -6.34
CA CYS A 261 5.90 -6.06 -5.20
C CYS A 261 5.49 -5.05 -4.11
N ILE A 262 5.10 -3.83 -4.49
CA ILE A 262 4.71 -2.78 -3.54
C ILE A 262 3.24 -2.83 -3.12
N CYS A 263 2.46 -3.78 -3.65
CA CYS A 263 1.03 -3.87 -3.41
C CYS A 263 0.67 -3.98 -1.91
N GLY A 264 -0.19 -3.09 -1.43
CA GLY A 264 -0.55 -2.97 -0.02
C GLY A 264 -1.67 -3.90 0.46
N SER A 265 -2.34 -4.62 -0.45
CA SER A 265 -3.48 -5.48 -0.11
C SER A 265 -3.48 -6.78 -0.94
N SER A 266 -4.37 -7.70 -0.59
CA SER A 266 -4.63 -8.91 -1.39
C SER A 266 -5.35 -8.60 -2.72
N MET A 267 -5.86 -7.38 -2.91
CA MET A 267 -6.58 -6.98 -4.13
C MET A 267 -5.67 -6.57 -5.30
N LYS A 268 -4.35 -6.65 -5.13
CA LYS A 268 -3.33 -6.31 -6.16
C LYS A 268 -3.34 -4.83 -6.57
N ASP A 269 -3.85 -3.94 -5.72
CA ASP A 269 -3.82 -2.49 -5.93
C ASP A 269 -2.43 -1.93 -5.59
N ILE A 270 -1.92 -1.05 -6.45
CA ILE A 270 -0.64 -0.39 -6.21
C ILE A 270 -0.69 0.44 -4.93
N ASN A 271 0.36 0.40 -4.10
CA ASN A 271 0.37 1.20 -2.89
C ASN A 271 0.78 2.66 -3.20
N LEU A 272 -0.20 3.57 -3.23
CA LEU A 272 0.06 4.98 -3.49
C LEU A 272 0.90 5.66 -2.40
N THR A 273 0.89 5.15 -1.17
CA THR A 273 1.77 5.68 -0.11
C THR A 273 3.22 5.43 -0.44
N VAL A 274 3.54 4.22 -0.94
CA VAL A 274 4.90 3.88 -1.41
C VAL A 274 5.25 4.71 -2.63
N MET A 275 4.37 4.74 -3.65
CA MET A 275 4.63 5.52 -4.86
C MET A 275 4.86 7.01 -4.57
N ARG A 276 4.14 7.60 -3.61
CA ARG A 276 4.30 9.01 -3.22
C ARG A 276 5.71 9.35 -2.74
N ASP A 277 6.47 8.37 -2.28
CA ASP A 277 7.85 8.56 -1.87
C ASP A 277 8.85 8.44 -3.02
N PHE A 278 8.40 8.04 -4.22
CA PHE A 278 9.29 7.96 -5.39
C PHE A 278 9.77 9.34 -5.83
N ARG A 279 11.00 9.39 -6.33
CA ARG A 279 11.57 10.55 -6.99
C ARG A 279 10.74 10.95 -8.21
N LYS A 280 10.67 12.24 -8.49
CA LYS A 280 9.86 12.80 -9.58
C LYS A 280 10.18 12.18 -10.94
N ASP A 281 11.44 11.86 -11.19
CA ASP A 281 11.90 11.26 -12.44
C ASP A 281 11.99 9.72 -12.41
N PHE A 282 11.20 9.06 -11.56
CA PHE A 282 11.15 7.60 -11.42
C PHE A 282 11.06 6.87 -12.77
N TRP A 283 10.33 7.46 -13.73
CA TRP A 283 10.07 6.91 -15.06
C TRP A 283 11.36 6.60 -15.83
N LYS A 284 12.46 7.30 -15.56
CA LYS A 284 13.76 7.06 -16.21
C LYS A 284 14.34 5.67 -15.96
N MET A 285 13.90 4.97 -14.91
CA MET A 285 14.38 3.60 -14.63
C MET A 285 13.69 2.52 -15.48
N PHE A 286 12.65 2.89 -16.22
CA PHE A 286 11.78 1.94 -16.91
C PHE A 286 11.75 2.11 -18.43
N ILE A 287 12.50 3.08 -18.96
CA ILE A 287 12.55 3.41 -20.39
C ILE A 287 13.99 3.45 -20.91
#